data_AF-A0A292SNH3-F1
#
_entry.id   AF-A0A292SNH3-F1
#
_cell.length_a   1.000
_cell.length_b   1.000
_cell.length_c   1.000
_cell.angle_alpha   90.00
_cell.angle_beta   90.00
_cell.angle_gamma   90.00
#
_symmetry.space_group_name_H-M   'P 1'
#
loop_
_entity.id
_entity.type
_entity.pdbx_description
1 polymer ?
#
loop_
_entity_poly.entity_id
_entity_poly.type
_entity_poly.pdbx_seq_one_letter_code
_entity_poly.pdbx_strand_id
1 'polypeptide(L)' 'VLSRGDESLSDFILEVYNQGGKLGAFKSAAKKYNINTDYFALENYPFDKELAWDFIEINPGKEFLIKENQRLINQV' A
#
# COMPACT_ATOMS: atom_id res chain seq x y z
N VAL A 1 -4.12 -0.86 4.14
CA VAL A 1 -4.51 -1.72 3.01
C VAL A 1 -4.38 -0.95 1.69
N LEU A 2 -5.28 -0.02 1.35
CA LEU A 2 -5.24 0.66 0.03
C LEU A 2 -3.97 1.49 -0.22
N SER A 3 -3.51 2.28 0.75
CA SER A 3 -2.27 3.06 0.63
C SER A 3 -1.01 2.22 0.48
N ARG A 4 -1.11 0.90 0.66
CA ARG A 4 -0.04 -0.08 0.47
C ARG A 4 -0.30 -0.99 -0.73
N GLY A 5 -1.36 -0.72 -1.48
CA GLY A 5 -1.86 -1.55 -2.57
C GLY A 5 -1.03 -1.41 -3.83
N ASP A 6 -1.00 -2.49 -4.60
CA ASP A 6 -0.37 -2.57 -5.91
C ASP A 6 -1.45 -2.74 -7.00
N GLU A 7 -1.03 -3.09 -8.21
CA GLU A 7 -1.92 -3.28 -9.35
C GLU A 7 -3.00 -4.34 -9.11
N SER A 8 -2.78 -5.29 -8.20
CA SER A 8 -3.74 -6.36 -7.89
C SER A 8 -5.02 -5.85 -7.22
N LEU A 9 -5.01 -4.62 -6.68
CA LEU A 9 -6.20 -4.01 -6.10
C LEU A 9 -7.09 -3.28 -7.10
N SER A 10 -6.70 -3.17 -8.38
CA SER A 10 -7.39 -2.35 -9.38
C SER A 10 -8.86 -2.73 -9.57
N ASP A 11 -9.13 -4.01 -9.89
CA ASP A 11 -10.49 -4.50 -10.10
C ASP A 11 -11.34 -4.42 -8.83
N PHE A 12 -10.71 -4.66 -7.68
CA PHE A 12 -11.35 -4.52 -6.38
C PHE A 12 -11.81 -3.08 -6.14
N ILE A 13 -10.96 -2.08 -6.36
CA ILE A 13 -11.30 -0.67 -6.16
C ILE A 13 -12.38 -0.23 -7.14
N LEU A 14 -12.28 -0.65 -8.41
CA LEU A 14 -13.27 -0.33 -9.43
C LEU A 14 -14.65 -0.90 -9.08
N GLU A 15 -14.71 -2.15 -8.62
CA GLU A 15 -15.96 -2.76 -8.16
C GLU A 15 -16.55 -2.02 -6.95
N VAL A 16 -15.73 -1.66 -5.97
CA VAL A 16 -16.18 -0.88 -4.80
C VAL A 16 -16.80 0.45 -5.23
N TYR A 17 -16.15 1.15 -6.17
CA TYR A 17 -16.67 2.38 -6.73
C TYR A 17 -18.03 2.16 -7.42
N ASN A 18 -18.13 1.13 -8.27
CA ASN A 18 -19.37 0.79 -8.99
C ASN A 18 -20.53 0.42 -8.04
N GLN A 19 -20.23 -0.12 -6.85
CA GLN A 19 -21.21 -0.42 -5.81
C GLN A 19 -21.50 0.76 -4.86
N GLY A 20 -20.97 1.95 -5.15
CA GLY A 20 -21.25 3.19 -4.41
C GLY A 20 -20.39 3.42 -3.17
N GLY A 21 -19.27 2.72 -3.03
CA GLY A 21 -18.21 3.06 -2.06
C GLY A 21 -18.58 2.88 -0.57
N LYS A 22 -19.66 2.17 -0.25
CA LYS A 22 -20.10 1.93 1.15
C LYS A 22 -19.33 0.76 1.76
N LEU A 23 -19.30 0.66 3.08
CA LEU A 23 -18.60 -0.43 3.80
C LEU A 23 -18.99 -1.84 3.30
N GLY A 24 -20.26 -2.05 2.95
CA GLY A 24 -20.73 -3.31 2.37
C GLY A 24 -20.07 -3.67 1.03
N ALA A 25 -19.81 -2.66 0.18
CA ALA A 25 -19.15 -2.83 -1.11
C ALA A 25 -17.69 -3.27 -0.97
N PHE A 26 -16.97 -2.72 0.01
CA PHE A 26 -15.61 -3.16 0.31
C PHE A 26 -15.57 -4.63 0.73
N LYS A 27 -16.51 -5.07 1.58
CA LYS A 27 -16.56 -6.48 2.03
C LYS A 27 -16.91 -7.44 0.89
N SER A 28 -17.91 -7.10 0.07
CA SER A 28 -18.34 -7.93 -1.06
C SER A 28 -17.24 -8.05 -2.12
N ALA A 29 -16.62 -6.93 -2.50
CA ALA A 29 -15.56 -6.89 -3.50
C ALA A 29 -14.28 -7.60 -2.99
N ALA A 30 -13.88 -7.40 -1.73
CA ALA A 30 -12.71 -8.09 -1.18
C ALA A 30 -12.88 -9.62 -1.22
N LYS A 31 -14.09 -10.12 -0.94
CA LYS A 31 -14.43 -11.54 -1.07
C LYS A 31 -14.42 -12.00 -2.53
N LYS A 32 -15.00 -11.22 -3.46
CA LYS A 32 -15.06 -11.55 -4.89
C LYS A 32 -13.68 -11.68 -5.52
N TYR A 33 -12.78 -10.76 -5.20
CA TYR A 33 -11.42 -10.70 -5.77
C TYR A 33 -10.36 -11.39 -4.89
N ASN A 34 -10.78 -12.08 -3.83
CA ASN A 34 -9.89 -12.80 -2.90
C ASN A 34 -8.72 -11.94 -2.40
N ILE A 35 -9.01 -10.70 -2.00
CA ILE A 35 -7.99 -9.75 -1.56
C ILE A 35 -7.37 -10.23 -0.26
N ASN A 36 -6.05 -10.44 -0.26
CA ASN A 36 -5.29 -10.76 0.94
C ASN A 36 -5.01 -9.48 1.74
N THR A 37 -5.96 -9.09 2.60
CA THR A 37 -5.85 -7.87 3.40
C THR A 37 -4.67 -7.91 4.38
N ASP A 38 -4.32 -9.09 4.88
CA ASP A 38 -3.26 -9.27 5.87
C ASP A 38 -1.89 -9.01 5.25
N TYR A 39 -1.65 -9.47 4.02
CA TYR A 39 -0.45 -9.14 3.26
C TYR A 39 -0.24 -7.62 3.17
N PHE A 40 -1.27 -6.87 2.74
CA PHE A 40 -1.15 -5.41 2.62
C PHE A 40 -1.12 -4.67 3.94
N ALA A 41 -1.57 -5.28 5.05
CA ALA A 41 -1.63 -4.62 6.36
C ALA A 41 -0.38 -4.91 7.21
N LEU A 42 0.08 -6.15 7.22
CA LEU A 42 1.01 -6.68 8.22
C LEU A 42 2.43 -6.90 7.69
N GLU A 43 2.61 -6.97 6.37
CA GLU A 43 3.94 -7.22 5.81
C GLU A 43 4.91 -6.13 6.24
N ASN A 44 6.15 -6.50 6.60
CA ASN A 44 7.22 -5.54 6.83
C ASN A 44 8.07 -5.44 5.57
N TYR A 45 8.19 -4.24 5.02
CA TYR A 45 8.96 -4.02 3.80
C TYR A 45 10.41 -3.64 4.14
N PRO A 46 11.42 -4.32 3.56
CA PRO A 46 12.78 -3.83 3.64
C PRO A 46 12.93 -2.54 2.82
N PHE A 47 13.96 -1.74 3.12
CA PHE A 47 14.14 -0.42 2.49
C PHE A 47 14.43 -0.48 0.98
N ASP A 48 14.97 -1.59 0.51
CA ASP A 48 15.27 -1.88 -0.88
C ASP A 48 14.06 -2.43 -1.66
N LYS A 49 12.92 -2.66 -1.00
CA LYS A 49 11.70 -3.08 -1.69
C LYS A 49 11.25 -2.01 -2.67
N GLU A 50 11.07 -2.42 -3.92
CA GLU A 50 10.38 -1.62 -4.93
C GLU A 50 8.88 -1.60 -4.64
N LEU A 51 8.33 -0.39 -4.52
CA LEU A 51 6.91 -0.15 -4.27
C LEU A 51 6.25 0.26 -5.58
N ALA A 52 4.98 -0.11 -5.76
CA ALA A 52 4.22 0.20 -6.97
C ALA A 52 4.14 1.71 -7.29
N TRP A 53 4.40 2.58 -6.30
CA TRP A 53 4.41 4.04 -6.43
C TRP A 53 5.81 4.67 -6.37
N ASP A 54 6.89 3.88 -6.40
CA ASP A 54 8.27 4.41 -6.39
C ASP A 54 8.59 5.28 -7.63
N PHE A 55 7.82 5.14 -8.72
CA PHE A 55 7.93 5.99 -9.90
C PHE A 55 7.47 7.44 -9.65
N ILE A 56 6.75 7.70 -8.54
CA ILE A 56 6.28 9.03 -8.18
C ILE A 56 7.42 9.78 -7.50
N GLU A 57 8.00 10.74 -8.21
CA GLU A 57 9.02 11.62 -7.65
C GLU A 57 8.42 12.59 -6.62
N ILE A 58 8.86 12.45 -5.37
CA ILE A 58 8.49 13.34 -4.25
C ILE A 58 9.75 13.94 -3.61
N ASN A 59 9.62 15.12 -3.01
CA ASN A 59 10.71 15.76 -2.26
C ASN A 59 10.30 15.93 -0.79
N PRO A 60 11.06 15.37 0.18
CA PRO A 60 12.31 14.60 0.00
C PRO A 60 12.10 13.21 -0.59
N GLY A 61 13.07 12.77 -1.40
CA GLY A 61 13.04 11.46 -2.07
C GLY A 61 13.30 10.27 -1.14
N LYS A 62 13.06 9.05 -1.64
CA LYS A 62 13.15 7.79 -0.90
C LYS A 62 14.51 7.59 -0.22
N GLU A 63 15.62 7.85 -0.91
CA GLU A 63 16.98 7.71 -0.36
C GLU A 63 17.22 8.62 0.85
N PHE A 64 16.75 9.87 0.79
CA PHE A 64 16.86 10.80 1.89
C PHE A 64 16.07 10.30 3.11
N LEU A 65 14.84 9.83 2.89
CA LEU A 65 13.99 9.30 3.95
C LEU A 65 14.59 8.07 4.62
N ILE A 66 15.17 7.15 3.85
CA ILE A 66 15.87 5.96 4.37
C ILE A 66 17.06 6.38 5.23
N LYS A 67 17.88 7.31 4.74
CA LYS A 67 19.05 7.81 5.48
C LYS A 67 18.66 8.46 6.81
N GLU A 68 17.63 9.30 6.81
CA GLU A 68 17.15 9.94 8.03
C GLU A 68 16.54 8.94 9.01
N ASN A 69 15.81 7.93 8.53
CA ASN A 69 15.31 6.85 9.37
C ASN A 69 16.46 6.10 10.07
N GLN A 70 17.47 5.65 9.32
CA GLN A 70 18.62 4.94 9.87
C GLN A 70 19.39 5.80 10.88
N ARG A 71 19.59 7.09 10.57
CA ARG A 71 20.25 8.05 11.47
C ARG A 71 19.51 8.19 12.80
N LEU A 72 18.18 8.15 12.78
CA LEU A 72 17.35 8.31 13.99
C LEU A 72 17.26 7.03 14.82
N ILE A 73 17.22 5.86 14.17
CA ILE A 73 17.12 4.57 14.87
C ILE A 73 18.47 4.14 15.46
N ASN A 74 19.59 4.48 14.83
CA ASN A 74 20.94 4.16 15.30
C ASN A 74 21.50 5.14 16.36
N GLN A 75 20.67 6.00 16.97
CA GLN A 75 21.08 6.95 18.01
C GLN A 75 21.22 6.33 19.42
N VAL A 76 21.57 5.04 19.50
CA VAL A 76 21.85 4.32 20.75
C VAL A 76 23.32 3.97 20.82
#